data_AF-A0A4Q0U4S1-F1
#
_entry.id   AF-A0A4Q0U4S1-F1
#
_cell.length_a   1.000
_cell.length_b   1.000
_cell.length_c   1.000
_cell.angle_alpha   90.00
_cell.angle_beta   90.00
_cell.angle_gamma   90.00
#
_symmetry.space_group_name_H-M   'P 1'
#
loop_
_entity.id
_entity.type
_entity.pdbx_description
1 polymer ?
#
loop_
_entity_poly.entity_id
_entity_poly.type
_entity_poly.pdbx_seq_one_letter_code
_entity_poly.pdbx_strand_id
1 'polypeptide(L)'
;MNTQRQTGTCRSLSGHAQRHGREVRPSYEISTSQFSDMKVRRLTRNYGFGGYSIYRYLVSEALYKGEYFLPWCEETARAVASYWNASLEDITRIVDGCVQVGLFNDELYRKHRVLTSAAIQQDYLKLCGMTYIQEEFALSAS
;
A
#
# COMPACT_ATOMS: atom_id res chain seq x y z
N MET A 1 -21.14 -23.29 -17.61
CA MET A 1 -20.32 -22.05 -17.48
C MET A 1 -19.72 -22.07 -16.08
N ASN A 2 -18.51 -22.62 -15.94
CA ASN A 2 -17.81 -22.70 -14.66
C ASN A 2 -16.59 -21.77 -14.74
N THR A 3 -16.71 -20.59 -14.13
CA THR A 3 -15.60 -19.64 -14.02
C THR A 3 -14.78 -20.02 -12.80
N GLN A 4 -13.72 -20.81 -13.02
CA GLN A 4 -12.70 -21.05 -12.00
C GLN A 4 -12.04 -19.71 -11.64
N ARG A 5 -12.38 -19.19 -10.45
CA ARG A 5 -11.69 -18.05 -9.85
C ARG A 5 -10.27 -18.50 -9.51
N GLN A 6 -9.29 -17.95 -10.21
CA GLN A 6 -7.88 -18.13 -9.88
C GLN A 6 -7.59 -17.43 -8.55
N THR A 7 -7.42 -18.22 -7.49
CA THR A 7 -6.85 -17.76 -6.22
C THR A 7 -5.34 -17.60 -6.42
N GLY A 8 -4.94 -16.44 -6.94
CA GLY A 8 -3.54 -16.08 -7.09
C GLY A 8 -2.96 -15.68 -5.74
N THR A 9 -2.05 -16.50 -5.20
CA THR A 9 -1.24 -16.14 -4.04
C THR A 9 -0.32 -14.97 -4.41
N CYS A 10 -0.42 -13.86 -3.71
CA CYS A 10 0.46 -12.70 -3.89
C CYS A 10 1.84 -13.00 -3.32
N ARG A 11 2.87 -13.14 -4.16
CA ARG A 11 4.25 -13.33 -3.69
C ARG A 11 4.90 -11.98 -3.37
N SER A 12 5.49 -11.86 -2.19
CA SER A 12 6.45 -10.80 -1.84
C SER A 12 7.74 -10.99 -2.65
N LEU A 13 8.41 -9.91 -3.04
CA LEU A 13 9.66 -9.98 -3.81
C LEU A 13 10.92 -10.01 -2.94
N SER A 14 10.85 -9.74 -1.63
CA SER A 14 12.04 -9.70 -0.78
C SER A 14 12.54 -11.08 -0.34
N GLY A 15 13.74 -11.43 -0.82
CA GLY A 15 14.70 -12.20 -0.05
C GLY A 15 15.15 -11.36 1.17
N HIS A 16 15.07 -11.97 2.35
CA HIS A 16 15.36 -11.37 3.65
C HIS A 16 16.61 -10.47 3.66
N ALA A 17 16.41 -9.15 3.71
CA ALA A 17 17.40 -8.24 4.26
C ALA A 17 17.28 -8.26 5.79
N GLN A 18 17.75 -9.37 6.40
CA GLN A 18 17.80 -9.55 7.84
C GLN A 18 18.78 -8.54 8.45
N ARG A 19 18.28 -7.38 8.92
CA ARG A 19 19.10 -6.44 9.69
C ARG A 19 19.10 -6.88 11.16
N HIS A 20 20.07 -7.73 11.53
CA HIS A 20 20.48 -7.90 12.92
C HIS A 20 21.46 -6.79 13.30
N GLY A 21 21.04 -5.84 14.13
CA GLY A 21 21.92 -4.82 14.72
C GLY A 21 21.15 -3.59 15.21
N ARG A 22 20.82 -3.57 16.52
CA ARG A 22 19.93 -2.61 17.21
C ARG A 22 18.52 -2.56 16.65
N GLU A 23 17.54 -2.91 17.48
CA GLU A 23 16.11 -3.01 17.18
C GLU A 23 15.48 -1.62 16.94
N VAL A 24 16.00 -0.87 15.96
CA VAL A 24 15.39 0.37 15.51
C VAL A 24 14.21 -0.04 14.62
N ARG A 25 13.00 0.11 15.15
CA ARG A 25 11.78 -0.09 14.36
C ARG A 25 11.80 0.91 13.20
N PRO A 26 11.61 0.48 11.94
CA PRO A 26 11.60 1.39 10.81
C PRO A 26 10.47 2.42 10.98
N SER A 27 10.79 3.69 10.72
CA SER A 27 9.84 4.80 10.79
C SER A 27 9.99 5.68 9.55
N TYR A 28 8.87 6.05 8.94
CA TYR A 28 8.85 6.97 7.81
C TYR A 28 8.25 8.31 8.23
N GLU A 29 8.66 9.35 7.53
CA GLU A 29 8.18 10.70 7.79
C GLU A 29 6.78 10.91 7.22
N ILE A 30 5.99 11.70 7.94
CA ILE A 30 4.66 12.06 7.51
C ILE A 30 4.61 13.58 7.40
N SER A 31 4.35 14.09 6.20
CA SER A 31 4.24 15.53 6.00
C SER A 31 3.17 16.14 6.93
N THR A 32 3.51 17.27 7.55
CA THR A 32 2.55 18.06 8.34
C THR A 32 1.41 18.61 7.49
N SER A 33 1.62 18.76 6.18
CA SER A 33 0.60 19.17 5.21
C SER A 33 -0.23 18.01 4.63
N GLN A 34 -0.08 16.77 5.14
CA GLN A 34 -0.83 15.59 4.66
C GLN A 34 -2.34 15.79 4.57
N PHE A 35 -2.93 16.57 5.47
CA PHE A 35 -4.38 16.83 5.48
C PHE A 35 -4.81 17.87 4.44
N SER A 36 -3.86 18.61 3.87
CA SER A 36 -4.08 19.53 2.75
C SER A 36 -4.05 18.80 1.40
N ASP A 37 -3.53 17.57 1.33
CA ASP A 37 -3.55 16.77 0.12
C ASP A 37 -5.00 16.54 -0.34
N MET A 38 -5.29 16.89 -1.60
CA MET A 38 -6.63 16.76 -2.16
C MET A 38 -7.10 15.30 -2.25
N LYS A 39 -6.18 14.36 -2.49
CA LYS A 39 -6.47 12.92 -2.56
C LYS A 39 -6.85 12.39 -1.19
N VAL A 40 -6.11 12.79 -0.14
CA VAL A 40 -6.44 12.48 1.25
C VAL A 40 -7.80 13.06 1.64
N ARG A 41 -8.07 14.34 1.31
CA ARG A 41 -9.38 14.97 1.59
C ARG A 41 -10.53 14.27 0.87
N ARG A 42 -10.35 13.85 -0.39
CA ARG A 42 -11.36 13.09 -1.15
C ARG A 42 -11.63 11.73 -0.51
N LEU A 43 -10.59 11.01 -0.10
CA LEU A 43 -10.74 9.73 0.60
C LEU A 43 -11.51 9.92 1.92
N THR A 44 -11.08 10.87 2.76
CA THR A 44 -11.73 11.14 4.05
C THR A 44 -13.17 11.60 3.89
N ARG A 45 -13.51 12.33 2.81
CA ARG A 45 -14.90 12.71 2.51
C ARG A 45 -15.77 11.49 2.18
N ASN A 46 -15.23 10.52 1.45
CA ASN A 46 -16.00 9.36 0.97
C ASN A 46 -16.10 8.23 2.01
N TYR A 47 -15.09 8.08 2.87
CA TYR A 47 -14.94 6.93 3.78
C TYR A 47 -14.64 7.31 5.24
N GLY A 48 -14.68 8.61 5.57
CA GLY A 48 -14.34 9.11 6.89
C GLY A 48 -12.87 8.91 7.27
N PHE A 49 -12.56 9.16 8.55
CA PHE A 49 -11.22 8.88 9.09
C PHE A 49 -10.88 7.38 9.14
N GLY A 50 -11.89 6.49 9.10
CA GLY A 50 -11.66 5.04 8.97
C GLY A 50 -10.94 4.69 7.67
N GLY A 51 -11.41 5.21 6.54
CA GLY A 51 -10.74 5.02 5.25
C GLY A 51 -9.33 5.60 5.22
N TYR A 52 -9.15 6.79 5.80
CA TYR A 52 -7.82 7.39 5.95
C TYR A 52 -6.87 6.51 6.79
N SER A 53 -7.32 6.03 7.94
CA SER A 53 -6.52 5.17 8.83
C SER A 53 -6.13 3.86 8.16
N ILE A 54 -7.05 3.24 7.42
CA ILE A 54 -6.77 2.03 6.63
C ILE A 54 -5.72 2.33 5.56
N TYR A 55 -5.86 3.41 4.78
CA TYR A 55 -4.84 3.83 3.82
C TYR A 55 -3.45 3.96 4.47
N ARG A 56 -3.37 4.66 5.61
CA ARG A 56 -2.10 4.83 6.34
C ARG A 56 -1.52 3.53 6.85
N TYR A 57 -2.37 2.62 7.30
CA TYR A 57 -1.94 1.29 7.70
C TYR A 57 -1.37 0.48 6.53
N LEU A 58 -2.01 0.51 5.36
CA LEU A 58 -1.50 -0.21 4.18
C LEU A 58 -0.13 0.32 3.72
N VAL A 59 0.08 1.64 3.78
CA VAL A 59 1.40 2.25 3.52
C VAL A 59 2.43 1.75 4.54
N SER A 60 2.08 1.78 5.83
CA SER A 60 2.97 1.32 6.90
C SER A 60 3.30 -0.17 6.75
N GLU A 61 2.36 -1.02 6.34
CA GLU A 61 2.60 -2.45 6.10
C GLU A 61 3.62 -2.71 4.99
N ALA A 62 3.55 -1.96 3.88
CA ALA A 62 4.54 -2.06 2.81
C ALA A 62 5.95 -1.72 3.32
N LEU A 63 6.07 -0.55 3.96
CA LEU A 63 7.35 -0.03 4.42
C LEU A 63 7.94 -0.83 5.58
N TYR A 64 7.10 -1.33 6.49
CA TYR A 64 7.51 -2.19 7.61
C TYR A 64 8.11 -3.50 7.11
N LYS A 65 7.57 -4.06 6.02
CA LYS A 65 8.12 -5.25 5.36
C LYS A 65 9.39 -4.97 4.55
N GLY A 66 9.81 -3.71 4.45
CA GLY A 66 10.95 -3.32 3.63
C GLY A 66 10.67 -3.48 2.14
N GLU A 67 9.45 -3.16 1.71
CA GLU A 67 9.01 -3.22 0.32
C GLU A 67 8.55 -1.82 -0.14
N TYR A 68 8.64 -1.56 -1.45
CA TYR A 68 8.14 -0.32 -2.07
C TYR A 68 6.69 -0.45 -2.57
N PHE A 69 6.05 -1.58 -2.32
CA PHE A 69 4.64 -1.85 -2.58
C PHE A 69 4.09 -2.90 -1.61
N LEU A 70 2.77 -2.98 -1.51
CA LEU A 70 2.08 -4.07 -0.82
C LEU A 70 1.38 -4.97 -1.85
N PRO A 71 1.72 -6.27 -1.94
CA PRO A 71 0.94 -7.21 -2.72
C PRO A 71 -0.52 -7.25 -2.25
N TRP A 72 -1.48 -7.26 -3.18
CA TRP A 72 -2.90 -7.15 -2.87
C TRP A 72 -3.73 -8.26 -3.52
N CYS A 73 -4.05 -9.28 -2.73
CA CYS A 73 -5.03 -10.31 -3.08
C CYS A 73 -6.15 -10.38 -2.03
N GLU A 74 -7.11 -11.27 -2.28
CA GLU A 74 -8.24 -11.50 -1.37
C GLU A 74 -7.78 -11.96 0.02
N GLU A 75 -6.69 -12.74 0.12
CA GLU A 75 -6.13 -13.17 1.40
C GLU A 75 -5.60 -11.98 2.22
N THR A 76 -4.85 -11.08 1.58
CA THR A 76 -4.41 -9.83 2.20
C THR A 76 -5.60 -8.98 2.62
N ALA A 77 -6.59 -8.80 1.74
CA ALA A 77 -7.79 -8.02 2.05
C ALA A 77 -8.58 -8.59 3.24
N ARG A 78 -8.70 -9.93 3.36
CA ARG A 78 -9.33 -10.59 4.53
C ARG A 78 -8.53 -10.38 5.81
N ALA A 79 -7.19 -10.42 5.74
CA ALA A 79 -6.35 -10.15 6.91
C ALA A 79 -6.54 -8.70 7.40
N VAL A 80 -6.58 -7.73 6.49
CA VAL A 80 -6.85 -6.32 6.82
C VAL A 80 -8.26 -6.15 7.40
N ALA A 81 -9.27 -6.79 6.80
CA ALA A 81 -10.65 -6.77 7.30
C ALA A 81 -10.75 -7.30 8.72
N SER A 82 -10.09 -8.43 9.01
CA SER A 82 -10.03 -9.01 10.35
C SER A 82 -9.32 -8.09 11.35
N TYR A 83 -8.21 -7.46 10.96
CA TYR A 83 -7.45 -6.56 11.84
C TYR A 83 -8.27 -5.31 12.22
N TRP A 84 -8.96 -4.72 11.25
CA TRP A 84 -9.77 -3.52 11.44
C TRP A 84 -11.19 -3.80 11.94
N ASN A 85 -11.55 -5.07 12.17
CA ASN A 85 -12.91 -5.51 12.50
C ASN A 85 -13.95 -4.91 11.52
N ALA A 86 -13.65 -4.99 10.22
CA ALA A 86 -14.45 -4.45 9.12
C ALA A 86 -14.86 -5.57 8.15
N SER A 87 -15.84 -5.30 7.29
CA SER A 87 -16.20 -6.26 6.25
C SER A 87 -15.17 -6.28 5.12
N LEU A 88 -15.03 -7.41 4.43
CA LEU A 88 -14.18 -7.52 3.23
C LEU A 88 -14.64 -6.55 2.13
N GLU A 89 -15.95 -6.31 2.02
CA GLU A 89 -16.54 -5.36 1.07
C GLU A 89 -16.09 -3.93 1.39
N ASP A 90 -16.13 -3.52 2.65
CA ASP A 90 -15.69 -2.18 3.07
C ASP A 90 -14.20 -1.96 2.78
N ILE A 91 -13.35 -2.94 3.13
CA ILE A 91 -11.91 -2.86 2.83
C ILE A 91 -11.67 -2.75 1.32
N THR A 92 -12.36 -3.56 0.53
CA THR A 92 -12.24 -3.52 -0.94
C THR A 92 -12.66 -2.16 -1.48
N ARG A 93 -13.82 -1.64 -1.05
CA ARG A 93 -14.33 -0.32 -1.45
C ARG A 93 -13.39 0.83 -1.08
N ILE A 94 -12.74 0.76 0.08
CA ILE A 94 -11.78 1.76 0.53
C ILE A 94 -10.52 1.72 -0.33
N VAL A 95 -9.99 0.53 -0.61
CA VAL A 95 -8.79 0.37 -1.46
C VAL A 95 -9.07 0.81 -2.90
N ASP A 96 -10.21 0.45 -3.47
CA ASP A 96 -10.65 0.94 -4.78
C ASP A 96 -10.79 2.47 -4.76
N GLY A 97 -11.29 3.04 -3.66
CA GLY A 97 -11.34 4.48 -3.43
C GLY A 97 -9.95 5.13 -3.43
N CYS A 98 -8.96 4.53 -2.76
CA CYS A 98 -7.56 4.98 -2.77
C CYS A 98 -6.96 4.97 -4.17
N VAL A 99 -7.25 3.95 -4.97
CA VAL A 99 -6.83 3.86 -6.38
C VAL A 99 -7.51 4.98 -7.19
N GLN A 100 -8.83 5.15 -7.05
CA GLN A 100 -9.62 6.14 -7.78
C GLN A 100 -9.15 7.59 -7.52
N VAL A 101 -8.76 7.91 -6.28
CA VAL A 101 -8.23 9.25 -5.95
C VAL A 101 -6.74 9.41 -6.23
N GLY A 102 -6.06 8.34 -6.66
CA GLY A 102 -4.63 8.34 -7.00
C GLY A 102 -3.69 8.33 -5.80
N LEU A 103 -4.14 7.84 -4.64
CA LEU A 103 -3.26 7.51 -3.50
C LEU A 103 -2.49 6.21 -3.77
N PHE A 104 -3.09 5.29 -4.53
CA PHE A 104 -2.42 4.16 -5.16
C PHE A 104 -2.46 4.30 -6.68
N ASN A 105 -1.42 3.82 -7.35
CA ASN A 105 -1.32 3.84 -8.80
C ASN A 105 -2.26 2.80 -9.43
N ASP A 106 -3.17 3.26 -10.30
CA ASP A 106 -4.19 2.43 -10.94
C ASP A 106 -3.61 1.39 -11.90
N GLU A 107 -2.58 1.75 -12.67
CA GLU A 107 -1.97 0.84 -13.64
C GLU A 107 -1.28 -0.34 -12.94
N LEU A 108 -0.45 -0.08 -11.93
CA LEU A 108 0.23 -1.11 -11.16
C LEU A 108 -0.76 -1.94 -10.33
N TYR A 109 -1.83 -1.34 -9.82
CA TYR A 109 -2.91 -2.07 -9.15
C TYR A 109 -3.60 -3.06 -10.09
N ARG A 110 -3.94 -2.65 -11.31
CA ARG A 110 -4.63 -3.51 -12.28
C ARG A 110 -3.72 -4.58 -12.86
N LYS A 111 -2.50 -4.21 -13.24
CA LYS A 111 -1.56 -5.08 -13.96
C LYS A 111 -0.87 -6.07 -13.03
N HIS A 112 -0.44 -5.62 -11.85
CA HIS A 112 0.40 -6.41 -10.94
C HIS A 112 -0.29 -6.74 -9.61
N ARG A 113 -1.47 -6.19 -9.34
CA ARG A 113 -2.19 -6.38 -8.06
C ARG A 113 -1.34 -5.96 -6.87
N VAL A 114 -0.75 -4.77 -6.97
CA VAL A 114 0.07 -4.16 -5.91
C VAL A 114 -0.47 -2.78 -5.53
N LEU A 115 -0.34 -2.42 -4.25
CA LEU A 115 -0.61 -1.08 -3.74
C LEU A 115 0.71 -0.33 -3.60
N THR A 116 0.89 0.71 -4.41
CA THR A 116 2.08 1.57 -4.38
C THR A 116 1.75 2.93 -4.99
N SER A 117 2.64 3.89 -4.78
CA SER A 117 2.62 5.22 -5.41
C SER A 117 4.04 5.78 -5.41
N ALA A 118 4.28 6.83 -6.21
CA ALA A 118 5.59 7.48 -6.23
C ALA A 118 6.04 7.95 -4.83
N ALA A 119 5.11 8.40 -3.98
CA ALA A 119 5.42 8.80 -2.61
C ALA A 119 5.87 7.60 -1.75
N ILE A 120 5.16 6.47 -1.82
CA ILE A 120 5.52 5.24 -1.09
C ILE A 120 6.90 4.74 -1.53
N GLN A 121 7.15 4.77 -2.84
CA GLN A 121 8.43 4.40 -3.44
C GLN A 121 9.59 5.29 -2.97
N GLN A 122 9.36 6.60 -2.88
CA GLN A 122 10.34 7.54 -2.34
C GLN A 122 10.62 7.30 -0.86
N ASP A 123 9.59 7.05 -0.06
CA ASP A 123 9.74 6.75 1.36
C ASP A 123 10.52 5.44 1.59
N TYR A 124 10.26 4.42 0.77
CA TYR A 124 11.05 3.19 0.76
C TYR A 124 12.54 3.44 0.49
N LEU A 125 12.86 4.20 -0.57
CA LEU A 125 14.24 4.50 -0.93
C LEU A 125 14.99 5.22 0.20
N LYS A 126 14.33 6.19 0.85
CA LYS A 126 14.87 6.91 2.02
C LYS A 126 15.09 5.97 3.21
N LEU A 127 14.09 5.15 3.53
CA LEU A 127 14.12 4.20 4.65
C LEU A 127 15.24 3.17 4.51
N CYS A 128 15.36 2.57 3.33
CA CYS A 128 16.27 1.46 3.11
C CYS A 128 17.69 1.91 2.71
N GLY A 129 17.87 3.19 2.36
CA GLY A 129 19.11 3.70 1.78
C GLY A 129 19.38 3.13 0.38
N MET A 130 18.30 2.74 -0.32
CA MET A 130 18.36 2.12 -1.64
C MET A 130 18.25 3.20 -2.72
N THR A 131 18.73 2.90 -3.92
CA THR A 131 18.63 3.78 -5.10
C THR A 131 17.87 3.15 -6.25
N TYR A 132 17.35 1.93 -6.03
CA TYR A 132 16.79 1.10 -7.07
C TYR A 132 15.37 0.66 -6.74
N ILE A 133 14.51 0.78 -7.75
CA ILE A 133 13.20 0.16 -7.85
C ILE A 133 13.20 -0.56 -9.20
N GLN A 134 12.65 -1.77 -9.24
CA GLN A 134 12.52 -2.50 -10.49
C GLN A 134 11.73 -1.67 -11.50
N GLU A 135 12.25 -1.56 -12.72
CA GLU A 135 11.73 -0.67 -13.77
C GLU A 135 10.24 -0.91 -14.04
N GLU A 136 9.79 -2.16 -13.95
CA GLU A 136 8.39 -2.54 -14.13
C GLU A 136 7.42 -1.91 -13.10
N PHE A 137 7.93 -1.53 -11.92
CA PHE A 137 7.16 -0.93 -10.84
C PHE A 137 7.52 0.55 -10.62
N ALA A 138 8.59 1.06 -11.24
CA ALA A 138 9.09 2.40 -10.97
C ALA A 138 8.10 3.47 -11.46
N LEU A 139 7.76 4.41 -10.57
CA LEU A 139 6.89 5.54 -10.87
C LEU A 139 7.69 6.85 -10.81
N SER A 140 7.53 7.70 -11.82
CA SER A 140 8.08 9.06 -11.80
C SER A 140 7.31 9.94 -10.82
N ALA A 141 8.01 10.77 -10.06
CA ALA A 141 7.37 11.84 -9.28
C ALA A 141 6.62 12.79 -10.23
N SER A 142 5.33 12.99 -9.98
CA SER A 142 4.49 13.96 -10.69
C SER A 142 4.43 15.28 -9.93
#